data_AF-A0A2G8K7U7-F1
#
_entry.id   AF-A0A2G8K7U7-F1
#
_cell.length_a   1.000
_cell.length_b   1.000
_cell.length_c   1.000
_cell.angle_alpha   90.00
_cell.angle_beta   90.00
_cell.angle_gamma   90.00
#
_symmetry.space_group_name_H-M   'P 1'
#
loop_
_entity.id
_entity.type
_entity.pdbx_description
1 polymer ?
#
loop_
_entity_poly.entity_id
_entity_poly.type
_entity_poly.pdbx_seq_one_letter_code
_entity_poly.pdbx_strand_id
1 'polypeptide(L)'
;MDPGDDEHMTFGQFKISLAKQLTQQNCDNLCVYFECSRSTKGRIATSNCPQRELLDELTERQKILKDDVTELEKALRELEEYKVADFVLDYQQSFEHDDIFTQDVLTDEEGGDDETHGQGSCSFDTLLEIIGLKDRFPGNLTLANLCYVTDPDMENDEASLSDLFWQKLGALDYRARSSDFLTSCMKDLTPKISVRDFIFAFMHCADSFLRQDVLEKMSACQLAVPIILQGVKGIKSTFLTWSLRRIVKEWKRVNFTAMEHHIVTVPIFSVSFLRIGEIKDFSKSKVINYLIGPLQGHHKFSYFLSKEDETCSSRFSDGCVEGVWYLPTNSNGSEKLKWIISILNLRGDATGFTAATKFICKSANLTMPL
;
A
#
# COMPACT_ATOMS: atom_id res chain seq x y z
N MET A 1 -6.18 3.17 -36.66
CA MET A 1 -6.94 3.94 -35.66
C MET A 1 -6.65 3.26 -34.35
N ASP A 2 -5.65 3.81 -33.64
CA ASP A 2 -5.23 3.30 -32.34
C ASP A 2 -6.26 3.73 -31.28
N PRO A 3 -6.67 2.83 -30.38
CA PRO A 3 -7.59 3.18 -29.31
C PRO A 3 -6.80 3.78 -28.13
N GLY A 4 -7.04 5.08 -27.88
CA GLY A 4 -6.95 5.72 -26.56
C GLY A 4 -5.64 5.59 -25.80
N ASP A 5 -4.67 6.46 -26.10
CA ASP A 5 -3.70 6.90 -25.10
C ASP A 5 -4.46 7.69 -24.02
N ASP A 6 -4.68 7.09 -22.85
CA ASP A 6 -4.98 7.85 -21.64
C ASP A 6 -3.74 8.71 -21.34
N GLU A 7 -3.83 10.01 -21.65
CA GLU A 7 -2.72 10.97 -21.54
C GLU A 7 -2.39 11.24 -20.06
N HIS A 8 -1.65 10.32 -19.42
CA HIS A 8 -1.03 10.59 -18.14
C HIS A 8 -0.15 11.84 -18.26
N MET A 9 -0.40 12.82 -17.37
CA MET A 9 0.36 14.06 -17.33
C MET A 9 1.86 13.75 -17.13
N THR A 10 2.69 14.08 -18.10
CA THR A 10 4.14 13.90 -17.97
C THR A 10 4.70 14.83 -16.90
N PHE A 11 5.83 14.47 -16.28
CA PHE A 11 6.48 15.33 -15.27
C PHE A 11 6.83 16.73 -15.81
N GLY A 12 7.15 16.83 -17.10
CA GLY A 12 7.33 18.11 -17.78
C GLY A 12 6.04 18.94 -17.83
N GLN A 13 4.92 18.33 -18.23
CA GLN A 13 3.60 18.98 -18.24
C GLN A 13 3.15 19.38 -16.83
N PHE A 14 3.40 18.53 -15.83
CA PHE A 14 3.16 18.81 -14.42
C PHE A 14 3.91 20.06 -13.97
N LYS A 15 5.24 20.13 -14.15
CA LYS A 15 6.03 21.31 -13.79
C LYS A 15 5.54 22.58 -14.49
N ILE A 16 5.15 22.49 -15.76
CA ILE A 16 4.63 23.63 -16.52
C ILE A 16 3.30 24.11 -15.94
N SER A 17 2.42 23.20 -15.55
CA SER A 17 1.08 23.52 -15.03
C SER A 17 1.16 24.02 -13.59
N LEU A 18 2.01 23.41 -12.76
CA LEU A 18 2.31 23.87 -11.41
C LEU A 18 2.91 25.28 -11.43
N ALA A 19 3.87 25.54 -12.32
CA ALA A 19 4.49 26.87 -12.45
C ALA A 19 3.48 27.97 -12.83
N LYS A 20 2.35 27.64 -13.47
CA LYS A 20 1.29 28.61 -13.77
C LYS A 20 0.41 28.93 -12.55
N GLN A 21 0.35 28.03 -11.58
CA GLN A 21 -0.45 28.19 -10.37
C GLN A 21 0.34 28.84 -9.23
N LEU A 22 1.68 28.78 -9.27
CA LEU A 22 2.55 29.38 -8.26
C LEU A 22 2.70 30.90 -8.45
N THR A 23 2.44 31.65 -7.37
CA THR A 23 2.75 33.09 -7.33
C THR A 23 4.22 33.34 -6.99
N GLN A 24 4.70 34.56 -7.20
CA GLN A 24 6.06 34.97 -6.80
C GLN A 24 6.29 34.80 -5.29
N GLN A 25 5.28 35.13 -4.47
CA GLN A 25 5.35 34.99 -3.02
C GLN A 25 5.50 33.51 -2.63
N ASN A 26 4.79 32.62 -3.32
CA ASN A 26 4.87 31.18 -3.07
C ASN A 26 6.29 30.68 -3.40
N CYS A 27 6.90 31.18 -4.48
CA CYS A 27 8.29 30.84 -4.81
C CYS A 27 9.29 31.29 -3.74
N ASP A 28 9.14 32.50 -3.20
CA ASP A 28 10.02 33.00 -2.16
C ASP A 28 9.86 32.21 -0.85
N ASN A 29 8.62 31.89 -0.49
CA ASN A 29 8.29 31.06 0.68
C ASN A 29 8.84 29.63 0.54
N LEU A 30 8.65 29.00 -0.63
CA LEU A 30 9.20 27.67 -0.93
C LEU A 30 10.74 27.70 -0.94
N CYS A 31 11.37 28.78 -1.42
CA CYS A 31 12.82 28.96 -1.34
C CYS A 31 13.34 29.06 0.10
N VAL A 32 12.53 29.56 1.03
CA VAL A 32 12.85 29.56 2.46
C VAL A 32 12.66 28.16 3.03
N TYR A 33 11.53 27.51 2.75
CA TYR A 33 11.21 26.16 3.23
C TYR A 33 12.25 25.12 2.82
N PHE A 34 12.66 25.11 1.54
CA PHE A 34 13.67 24.18 1.02
C PHE A 34 15.11 24.64 1.24
N GLU A 35 15.34 25.67 2.06
CA GLU A 35 16.67 26.19 2.40
C GLU A 35 17.54 26.48 1.16
N CYS A 36 16.97 27.14 0.15
CA CYS A 36 17.72 27.48 -1.07
C CYS A 36 18.88 28.44 -0.76
N SER A 37 20.04 28.22 -1.38
CA SER A 37 21.22 29.06 -1.18
C SER A 37 21.00 30.51 -1.62
N ARG A 38 21.76 31.48 -1.08
CA ARG A 38 21.65 32.89 -1.49
C ARG A 38 21.90 33.09 -2.99
N SER A 39 22.83 32.33 -3.58
CA SER A 39 23.09 32.35 -5.03
C SER A 39 21.91 31.82 -5.83
N THR A 40 21.27 30.74 -5.36
CA THR A 40 20.08 30.16 -6.00
C THR A 40 18.90 31.13 -5.94
N LYS A 41 18.64 31.75 -4.78
CA LYS A 41 17.57 32.77 -4.63
C LYS A 41 17.80 33.96 -5.56
N GLY A 42 19.05 34.41 -5.70
CA GLY A 42 19.41 35.48 -6.63
C GLY A 42 19.12 35.11 -8.09
N ARG A 43 19.51 33.90 -8.52
CA ARG A 43 19.23 33.40 -9.88
C ARG A 43 17.74 33.34 -10.18
N ILE A 44 16.96 32.74 -9.28
CA ILE A 44 15.50 32.60 -9.42
C ILE A 44 14.85 33.98 -9.52
N ALA A 45 15.21 34.93 -8.65
CA ALA A 45 14.64 36.28 -8.66
C ALA A 45 14.98 37.08 -9.93
N THR A 46 16.11 36.79 -10.58
CA THR A 46 16.51 37.44 -11.85
C THR A 46 15.99 36.73 -13.11
N SER A 47 15.34 35.58 -12.96
CA SER A 47 14.86 34.77 -14.07
C SER A 47 13.60 35.35 -14.70
N ASN A 48 13.41 35.10 -15.99
CA ASN A 48 12.17 35.44 -16.70
C ASN A 48 10.98 34.56 -16.25
N CYS A 49 11.25 33.38 -15.67
CA CYS A 49 10.25 32.42 -15.19
C CYS A 49 10.68 31.83 -13.83
N PRO A 50 10.60 32.62 -12.74
CA PRO A 50 11.08 32.22 -11.41
C PRO A 50 10.46 30.90 -10.92
N GLN A 51 9.18 30.66 -11.23
CA GLN A 51 8.48 29.44 -10.86
C GLN A 51 9.09 28.19 -11.49
N ARG A 52 9.48 28.25 -12.77
CA ARG A 52 10.09 27.10 -13.46
C ARG A 52 11.50 26.84 -12.97
N GLU A 53 12.29 27.89 -12.81
CA GLU A 53 13.68 27.75 -12.36
C GLU A 53 13.75 27.24 -10.92
N LEU A 54 12.78 27.60 -10.06
CA LEU A 54 12.62 26.97 -8.74
C LEU A 54 12.35 25.47 -8.84
N LEU A 55 11.37 25.05 -9.65
CA LEU A 55 11.03 23.62 -9.78
C LEU A 55 12.17 22.81 -10.38
N ASP A 56 12.94 23.38 -11.32
CA ASP A 56 14.12 22.75 -11.89
C ASP A 56 15.24 22.60 -10.85
N GLU A 57 15.51 23.63 -10.05
CA GLU A 57 16.47 23.56 -8.94
C GLU A 57 16.05 22.53 -7.88
N LEU A 58 14.78 22.48 -7.51
CA LEU A 58 14.27 21.49 -6.56
C LEU A 58 14.38 20.06 -7.13
N THR A 59 14.26 19.91 -8.45
CA THR A 59 14.51 18.63 -9.13
C THR A 59 16.00 18.26 -9.09
N GLU A 60 16.89 19.21 -9.38
CA GLU A 60 18.35 19.00 -9.36
C GLU A 60 18.86 18.64 -7.95
N ARG A 61 18.27 19.25 -6.92
CA ARG A 61 18.54 18.95 -5.51
C ARG A 61 17.85 17.68 -5.00
N GLN A 62 17.16 16.92 -5.86
CA GLN A 62 16.38 15.73 -5.51
C GLN A 62 15.35 15.96 -4.39
N LYS A 63 14.82 17.18 -4.29
CA LYS A 63 13.73 17.53 -3.37
C LYS A 63 12.36 17.22 -3.96
N ILE A 64 12.28 17.20 -5.29
CA ILE A 64 11.10 16.81 -6.06
C ILE A 64 11.59 15.84 -7.13
N LEU A 65 10.95 14.69 -7.24
CA LEU A 65 11.23 13.68 -8.25
C LEU A 65 10.02 13.50 -9.16
N LYS A 66 10.22 12.87 -10.32
CA LYS A 66 9.12 12.55 -11.25
C LYS A 66 8.02 11.77 -10.54
N ASP A 67 8.47 10.79 -9.78
CA ASP A 67 7.64 9.87 -9.06
C ASP A 67 7.25 10.48 -7.71
N ASP A 68 8.17 11.05 -6.93
CA ASP A 68 7.88 11.56 -5.58
C ASP A 68 7.85 13.09 -5.48
N VAL A 69 6.66 13.66 -5.23
CA VAL A 69 6.48 15.10 -4.97
C VAL A 69 5.91 15.39 -3.56
N THR A 70 6.04 14.44 -2.62
CA THR A 70 5.42 14.50 -1.28
C THR A 70 5.90 15.67 -0.45
N GLU A 71 7.21 15.93 -0.47
CA GLU A 71 7.82 17.06 0.21
C GLU A 71 7.28 18.41 -0.30
N LEU A 72 6.97 18.50 -1.60
CA LEU A 72 6.38 19.70 -2.19
C LEU A 72 4.93 19.89 -1.78
N GLU A 73 4.13 18.82 -1.78
CA GLU A 73 2.74 18.84 -1.33
C GLU A 73 2.65 19.29 0.14
N LYS A 74 3.49 18.69 1.00
CA LYS A 74 3.60 19.06 2.41
C LYS A 74 3.99 20.53 2.59
N ALA A 75 5.01 20.99 1.87
CA ALA A 75 5.44 22.38 1.93
C ALA A 75 4.31 23.35 1.52
N LEU A 76 3.54 23.01 0.49
CA LEU A 76 2.41 23.84 0.04
C LEU A 76 1.28 23.87 1.06
N ARG A 77 0.98 22.76 1.74
CA ARG A 77 0.00 22.74 2.84
C ARG A 77 0.46 23.57 4.04
N GLU A 78 1.73 23.50 4.42
CA GLU A 78 2.29 24.32 5.51
C GLU A 78 2.29 25.82 5.18
N LEU A 79 2.36 26.16 3.89
CA LEU A 79 2.23 27.53 3.39
C LEU A 79 0.77 27.97 3.16
N GLU A 80 -0.21 27.16 3.56
CA GLU A 80 -1.66 27.39 3.41
C GLU A 80 -2.13 27.52 1.95
N GLU A 81 -1.37 26.99 0.99
CA GLU A 81 -1.67 27.02 -0.44
C GLU A 81 -2.42 25.75 -0.88
N TYR A 82 -3.59 25.52 -0.27
CA TYR A 82 -4.34 24.26 -0.41
C TYR A 82 -4.71 23.92 -1.86
N LYS A 83 -5.09 24.91 -2.68
CA LYS A 83 -5.46 24.65 -4.08
C LYS A 83 -4.30 24.11 -4.91
N VAL A 84 -3.10 24.62 -4.66
CA VAL A 84 -1.90 24.18 -5.37
C VAL A 84 -1.44 22.84 -4.82
N ALA A 85 -1.56 22.64 -3.50
CA ALA A 85 -1.31 21.35 -2.86
C ALA A 85 -2.23 20.25 -3.40
N ASP A 86 -3.52 20.52 -3.57
CA ASP A 86 -4.49 19.56 -4.11
C ASP A 86 -4.15 19.21 -5.58
N PHE A 87 -3.71 20.17 -6.39
CA PHE A 87 -3.21 19.88 -7.74
C PHE A 87 -1.95 18.98 -7.74
N VAL A 88 -1.04 19.19 -6.78
CA VAL A 88 0.14 18.33 -6.60
C VAL A 88 -0.27 16.94 -6.14
N LEU A 89 -1.27 16.85 -5.27
CA LEU A 89 -1.84 15.60 -4.80
C LEU A 89 -2.51 14.82 -5.95
N ASP A 90 -3.30 15.47 -6.80
CA ASP A 90 -3.91 14.85 -7.98
C ASP A 90 -2.85 14.24 -8.89
N TYR A 91 -1.74 14.96 -9.10
CA TYR A 91 -0.59 14.44 -9.84
C TYR A 91 0.02 13.20 -9.18
N GLN A 92 0.15 13.20 -7.85
CA GLN A 92 0.65 12.03 -7.11
C GLN A 92 -0.29 10.82 -7.21
N GLN A 93 -1.59 11.05 -7.03
CA GLN A 93 -2.61 10.02 -7.10
C GLN A 93 -2.74 9.43 -8.51
N SER A 94 -2.39 10.20 -9.55
CA SER A 94 -2.32 9.69 -10.92
C SER A 94 -1.34 8.53 -11.10
N PHE A 95 -0.36 8.36 -10.20
CA PHE A 95 0.56 7.21 -10.21
C PHE A 95 -0.01 5.96 -9.52
N GLU A 96 -1.06 6.07 -8.71
CA GLU A 96 -1.79 4.88 -8.20
C GLU A 96 -2.69 4.28 -9.28
N HIS A 97 -3.11 5.09 -10.25
CA HIS A 97 -3.96 4.69 -11.37
C HIS A 97 -3.21 4.06 -12.55
N ASP A 98 -2.09 3.39 -12.32
CA ASP A 98 -1.60 2.38 -13.27
C ASP A 98 -2.61 1.22 -13.26
N ASP A 99 -3.75 1.42 -13.92
CA ASP A 99 -4.87 0.50 -14.03
C ASP A 99 -4.38 -0.80 -14.66
N ILE A 100 -4.13 -1.81 -13.82
CA ILE A 100 -3.40 -2.97 -14.32
C ILE A 100 -4.31 -3.88 -15.14
N PHE A 101 -5.59 -4.04 -14.73
CA PHE A 101 -6.52 -5.00 -15.34
C PHE A 101 -7.99 -4.55 -15.30
N THR A 102 -8.67 -4.68 -16.45
CA THR A 102 -10.13 -4.49 -16.58
C THR A 102 -10.94 -5.79 -16.47
N GLN A 103 -10.29 -6.95 -16.53
CA GLN A 103 -10.95 -8.25 -16.70
C GLN A 103 -11.42 -8.92 -15.40
N ASP A 104 -10.85 -8.55 -14.25
CA ASP A 104 -11.08 -9.28 -12.99
C ASP A 104 -11.94 -8.48 -11.98
N VAL A 105 -12.50 -7.31 -12.33
CA VAL A 105 -13.24 -6.44 -11.37
C VAL A 105 -14.43 -7.18 -10.77
N LEU A 106 -14.53 -7.20 -9.43
CA LEU A 106 -15.70 -7.75 -8.74
C LEU A 106 -16.91 -6.85 -9.04
N THR A 107 -17.82 -7.36 -9.86
CA THR A 107 -19.14 -6.79 -10.10
C THR A 107 -20.11 -7.32 -9.05
N ASP A 108 -20.92 -6.44 -8.46
CA ASP A 108 -22.07 -6.84 -7.66
C ASP A 108 -23.12 -7.46 -8.61
N GLU A 109 -22.89 -8.68 -9.11
CA GLU A 109 -23.97 -9.43 -9.76
C GLU A 109 -24.91 -9.95 -8.67
N GLU A 110 -26.13 -9.41 -8.64
CA GLU A 110 -27.27 -10.07 -8.01
C GLU A 110 -27.45 -11.44 -8.69
N GLY A 111 -26.81 -12.46 -8.13
CA GLY A 111 -26.94 -13.83 -8.60
C GLY A 111 -28.40 -14.26 -8.49
N GLY A 112 -28.97 -14.62 -9.65
CA GLY A 112 -30.26 -15.29 -9.73
C GLY A 112 -30.28 -16.57 -8.89
N ASP A 113 -31.47 -16.90 -8.40
CA ASP A 113 -31.78 -18.02 -7.52
C ASP A 113 -31.13 -19.33 -8.01
N ASP A 114 -30.04 -19.74 -7.37
CA ASP A 114 -29.59 -21.14 -7.39
C ASP A 114 -29.61 -21.66 -5.96
N GLU A 115 -30.73 -22.31 -5.62
CA GLU A 115 -30.98 -22.96 -4.35
C GLU A 115 -30.08 -24.21 -4.19
N THR A 116 -28.82 -24.05 -3.80
CA THR A 116 -28.10 -25.11 -3.06
C THR A 116 -27.03 -24.53 -2.14
N HIS A 117 -27.24 -24.73 -0.83
CA HIS A 117 -26.42 -24.30 0.32
C HIS A 117 -26.50 -22.81 0.70
N GLY A 118 -27.34 -22.53 1.71
CA GLY A 118 -27.60 -21.22 2.27
C GLY A 118 -26.39 -20.53 2.92
N GLN A 119 -25.60 -19.84 2.10
CA GLN A 119 -24.87 -18.65 2.47
C GLN A 119 -25.29 -17.56 1.49
N GLY A 120 -26.16 -16.65 1.93
CA GLY A 120 -26.57 -15.51 1.11
C GLY A 120 -25.36 -14.79 0.52
N SER A 121 -25.46 -14.46 -0.77
CA SER A 121 -24.60 -13.49 -1.43
C SER A 121 -24.50 -12.24 -0.55
N CYS A 122 -23.30 -12.00 0.02
CA CYS A 122 -23.04 -10.79 0.80
C CYS A 122 -22.42 -9.80 -0.17
N SER A 123 -23.08 -8.68 -0.45
CA SER A 123 -22.54 -7.61 -1.30
C SER A 123 -21.40 -6.89 -0.60
N PHE A 124 -20.55 -6.19 -1.37
CA PHE A 124 -19.49 -5.36 -0.78
C PHE A 124 -20.07 -4.20 0.06
N ASP A 125 -21.24 -3.67 -0.33
CA ASP A 125 -21.95 -2.67 0.49
C ASP A 125 -22.36 -3.21 1.85
N THR A 126 -22.81 -4.46 1.92
CA THR A 126 -23.14 -5.10 3.20
C THR A 126 -21.89 -5.21 4.08
N LEU A 127 -20.73 -5.53 3.50
CA LEU A 127 -19.47 -5.54 4.24
C LEU A 127 -19.13 -4.14 4.78
N LEU A 128 -19.25 -3.10 3.95
CA LEU A 128 -18.98 -1.71 4.36
C LEU A 128 -19.95 -1.23 5.45
N GLU A 129 -21.22 -1.64 5.40
CA GLU A 129 -22.20 -1.37 6.45
C GLU A 129 -21.83 -2.02 7.78
N ILE A 130 -21.44 -3.30 7.75
CA ILE A 130 -21.02 -4.02 8.96
C ILE A 130 -19.76 -3.39 9.56
N ILE A 131 -18.81 -2.96 8.73
CA ILE A 131 -17.57 -2.33 9.20
C ILE A 131 -17.80 -0.86 9.63
N GLY A 132 -18.89 -0.22 9.18
CA GLY A 132 -19.18 1.19 9.46
C GLY A 132 -18.41 2.17 8.56
N LEU A 133 -17.98 1.74 7.37
CA LEU A 133 -17.18 2.53 6.43
C LEU A 133 -17.90 2.88 5.12
N LYS A 134 -19.20 2.62 5.02
CA LYS A 134 -20.00 2.89 3.80
C LYS A 134 -19.85 4.32 3.29
N ASP A 135 -19.96 5.31 4.19
CA ASP A 135 -19.87 6.73 3.82
C ASP A 135 -18.43 7.20 3.52
N ARG A 136 -17.43 6.34 3.74
CA ARG A 136 -16.01 6.61 3.50
C ARG A 136 -15.49 5.97 2.22
N PHE A 137 -16.30 5.16 1.56
CA PHE A 137 -15.94 4.59 0.27
C PHE A 137 -16.30 5.55 -0.87
N PRO A 138 -15.48 5.66 -1.93
CA PRO A 138 -14.10 5.22 -2.05
C PRO A 138 -13.12 6.33 -1.63
N GLY A 139 -12.02 5.96 -0.95
CA GLY A 139 -10.90 6.88 -0.69
C GLY A 139 -11.17 8.10 0.20
N ASN A 140 -12.29 8.13 0.93
CA ASN A 140 -12.67 9.29 1.78
C ASN A 140 -12.34 9.10 3.26
N LEU A 141 -11.59 8.04 3.62
CA LEU A 141 -11.04 7.84 4.96
C LEU A 141 -9.61 8.40 5.00
N THR A 142 -9.42 9.48 5.75
CA THR A 142 -8.14 10.17 5.89
C THR A 142 -7.53 9.93 7.27
N LEU A 143 -6.23 10.16 7.42
CA LEU A 143 -5.57 10.09 8.73
C LEU A 143 -6.20 11.05 9.76
N ALA A 144 -6.65 12.23 9.33
CA ALA A 144 -7.31 13.21 10.20
C ALA A 144 -8.62 12.67 10.81
N ASN A 145 -9.30 11.75 10.12
CA ASN A 145 -10.49 11.10 10.66
C ASN A 145 -10.16 10.13 11.80
N LEU A 146 -8.95 9.57 11.83
CA LEU A 146 -8.50 8.58 12.80
C LEU A 146 -7.69 9.18 13.98
N CYS A 147 -7.14 10.40 13.82
CA CYS A 147 -6.28 11.04 14.82
C CYS A 147 -6.98 11.47 16.12
N TYR A 148 -8.32 11.57 16.14
CA TYR A 148 -9.07 11.90 17.37
C TYR A 148 -8.99 10.80 18.45
N VAL A 149 -8.44 9.63 18.12
CA VAL A 149 -8.47 8.40 18.95
C VAL A 149 -7.21 8.24 19.80
N THR A 150 -6.38 9.27 19.93
CA THR A 150 -5.24 9.24 20.88
C THR A 150 -5.62 9.64 22.29
N ASP A 151 -6.90 9.92 22.57
CA ASP A 151 -7.38 10.12 23.94
C ASP A 151 -7.22 8.81 24.75
N PRO A 152 -6.31 8.76 25.74
CA PRO A 152 -6.05 7.55 26.52
C PRO A 152 -7.25 7.12 27.37
N ASP A 153 -8.24 8.00 27.53
CA ASP A 153 -9.41 7.81 28.39
C ASP A 153 -10.65 7.28 27.63
N MET A 154 -10.58 7.08 26.30
CA MET A 154 -11.65 6.46 25.52
C MET A 154 -11.81 4.97 25.88
N GLU A 155 -12.98 4.60 26.40
CA GLU A 155 -13.33 3.19 26.61
C GLU A 155 -13.49 2.47 25.25
N ASN A 156 -13.02 1.21 25.15
CA ASN A 156 -13.01 0.43 23.90
C ASN A 156 -14.40 0.29 23.24
N ASP A 157 -15.49 0.53 23.97
CA ASP A 157 -16.86 0.34 23.52
C ASP A 157 -17.39 1.51 22.65
N GLU A 158 -16.73 2.67 22.63
CA GLU A 158 -17.15 3.84 21.82
C GLU A 158 -16.36 4.02 20.51
N ALA A 159 -15.25 3.30 20.32
CA ALA A 159 -14.39 3.44 19.15
C ALA A 159 -14.92 2.65 17.93
N SER A 160 -14.86 3.24 16.72
CA SER A 160 -15.20 2.50 15.51
C SER A 160 -14.17 1.40 15.20
N LEU A 161 -14.55 0.40 14.38
CA LEU A 161 -13.65 -0.70 14.00
C LEU A 161 -12.38 -0.19 13.29
N SER A 162 -12.51 0.85 12.45
CA SER A 162 -11.38 1.50 11.79
C SER A 162 -10.45 2.20 12.76
N ASP A 163 -11.01 2.83 13.80
CA ASP A 163 -10.25 3.56 14.82
C ASP A 163 -9.41 2.60 15.64
N LEU A 164 -10.04 1.51 16.10
CA LEU A 164 -9.36 0.50 16.89
C LEU A 164 -8.29 -0.22 16.07
N PHE A 165 -8.56 -0.52 14.79
CA PHE A 165 -7.54 -1.05 13.89
C PHE A 165 -6.32 -0.11 13.78
N TRP A 166 -6.55 1.18 13.57
CA TRP A 166 -5.47 2.17 13.45
C TRP A 166 -4.69 2.35 14.76
N GLN A 167 -5.38 2.46 15.89
CA GLN A 167 -4.78 2.58 17.22
C GLN A 167 -3.90 1.36 17.51
N LYS A 168 -4.42 0.16 17.25
CA LYS A 168 -3.69 -1.08 17.46
C LYS A 168 -2.50 -1.22 16.52
N LEU A 169 -2.67 -0.90 15.23
CA LEU A 169 -1.56 -0.87 14.27
C LEU A 169 -0.49 0.17 14.66
N GLY A 170 -0.88 1.30 15.26
CA GLY A 170 0.04 2.31 15.79
C GLY A 170 0.72 1.92 17.09
N ALA A 171 0.05 1.14 17.94
CA ALA A 171 0.59 0.62 19.21
C ALA A 171 1.46 -0.62 19.04
N LEU A 172 1.47 -1.23 17.85
CA LEU A 172 2.34 -2.36 17.54
C LEU A 172 3.81 -1.96 17.71
N ASP A 173 4.47 -2.62 18.66
CA ASP A 173 5.92 -2.57 18.74
C ASP A 173 6.47 -3.28 17.49
N TYR A 174 7.27 -2.58 16.68
CA TYR A 174 8.01 -3.14 15.54
C TYR A 174 8.90 -4.34 15.95
N ARG A 175 9.16 -4.52 17.25
CA ARG A 175 9.84 -5.67 17.85
C ARG A 175 8.87 -6.78 18.25
N ALA A 176 7.60 -6.47 18.55
CA ALA A 176 6.52 -7.43 18.77
C ALA A 176 6.00 -7.96 17.43
N ARG A 177 6.85 -8.75 16.79
CA ARG A 177 6.57 -9.47 15.54
C ARG A 177 5.56 -10.59 15.85
N SER A 178 4.24 -10.33 15.79
CA SER A 178 3.26 -11.42 15.61
C SER A 178 2.00 -11.02 14.83
N SER A 179 1.58 -11.86 13.86
CA SER A 179 0.24 -11.85 13.27
C SER A 179 -0.84 -12.37 14.21
N ASP A 180 -0.47 -13.02 15.31
CA ASP A 180 -1.39 -13.29 16.43
C ASP A 180 -2.02 -11.98 16.92
N PHE A 181 -1.31 -10.86 16.78
CA PHE A 181 -1.85 -9.55 17.07
C PHE A 181 -3.02 -9.21 16.15
N LEU A 182 -2.85 -9.21 14.82
CA LEU A 182 -3.97 -8.90 13.91
C LEU A 182 -5.15 -9.83 14.14
N THR A 183 -4.87 -11.13 14.31
CA THR A 183 -5.92 -12.12 14.57
C THR A 183 -6.59 -11.88 15.92
N SER A 184 -5.87 -11.55 17.00
CA SER A 184 -6.45 -11.20 18.30
C SER A 184 -7.23 -9.89 18.23
N CYS A 185 -6.66 -8.88 17.59
CA CYS A 185 -7.27 -7.57 17.40
C CYS A 185 -8.58 -7.66 16.64
N MET A 186 -8.70 -8.60 15.71
CA MET A 186 -9.89 -8.72 14.86
C MET A 186 -10.88 -9.78 15.36
N LYS A 187 -10.41 -10.79 16.13
CA LYS A 187 -11.26 -11.80 16.79
C LYS A 187 -12.24 -11.15 17.78
N ASP A 188 -11.78 -10.12 18.50
CA ASP A 188 -12.59 -9.40 19.47
C ASP A 188 -13.61 -8.45 18.80
N LEU A 189 -13.36 -8.08 17.54
CA LEU A 189 -14.06 -6.99 16.86
C LEU A 189 -15.27 -7.48 16.05
N THR A 190 -15.13 -8.53 15.23
CA THR A 190 -16.25 -9.10 14.47
C THR A 190 -15.99 -10.57 14.08
N PRO A 191 -16.58 -11.57 14.77
CA PRO A 191 -16.31 -12.99 14.48
C PRO A 191 -16.81 -13.46 13.10
N LYS A 192 -17.63 -12.63 12.43
CA LYS A 192 -18.27 -12.93 11.14
C LYS A 192 -17.49 -12.43 9.91
N ILE A 193 -16.46 -11.61 10.09
CA ILE A 193 -15.72 -10.99 8.98
C ILE A 193 -14.29 -11.55 8.94
N SER A 194 -13.81 -11.87 7.73
CA SER A 194 -12.40 -12.21 7.52
C SER A 194 -11.53 -10.97 7.76
N VAL A 195 -10.41 -11.15 8.46
CA VAL A 195 -9.43 -10.07 8.69
C VAL A 195 -8.93 -9.50 7.36
N ARG A 196 -8.77 -10.36 6.36
CA ARG A 196 -8.34 -9.92 5.02
C ARG A 196 -9.38 -9.09 4.31
N ASP A 197 -10.66 -9.47 4.40
CA ASP A 197 -11.75 -8.68 3.81
C ASP A 197 -11.91 -7.33 4.50
N PHE A 198 -11.68 -7.28 5.82
CA PHE A 198 -11.62 -6.01 6.54
C PHE A 198 -10.47 -5.12 6.03
N ILE A 199 -9.24 -5.66 5.96
CA ILE A 199 -8.09 -4.89 5.45
C ILE A 199 -8.36 -4.44 4.00
N PHE A 200 -8.92 -5.33 3.17
CA PHE A 200 -9.30 -5.01 1.80
C PHE A 200 -10.29 -3.83 1.72
N ALA A 201 -11.38 -3.88 2.49
CA ALA A 201 -12.37 -2.82 2.56
C ALA A 201 -11.77 -1.51 3.11
N PHE A 202 -10.98 -1.60 4.19
CA PHE A 202 -10.28 -0.47 4.78
C PHE A 202 -9.39 0.23 3.74
N MET A 203 -8.60 -0.53 2.97
CA MET A 203 -7.70 0.02 1.96
C MET A 203 -8.46 0.70 0.82
N HIS A 204 -9.63 0.19 0.43
CA HIS A 204 -10.50 0.84 -0.56
C HIS A 204 -11.17 2.13 -0.04
N CYS A 205 -11.44 2.21 1.27
CA CYS A 205 -11.93 3.44 1.91
C CYS A 205 -10.82 4.46 2.18
N ALA A 206 -9.58 4.01 2.42
CA ALA A 206 -8.45 4.87 2.73
C ALA A 206 -7.99 5.71 1.53
N ASP A 207 -7.65 6.97 1.79
CA ASP A 207 -6.92 7.82 0.86
C ASP A 207 -5.46 7.35 0.67
N SER A 208 -4.77 7.87 -0.35
CA SER A 208 -3.42 7.42 -0.70
C SER A 208 -2.39 7.65 0.42
N PHE A 209 -2.57 8.68 1.25
CA PHE A 209 -1.67 8.96 2.38
C PHE A 209 -1.88 7.96 3.51
N LEU A 210 -3.14 7.72 3.91
CA LEU A 210 -3.47 6.75 4.93
C LEU A 210 -3.06 5.33 4.49
N ARG A 211 -3.27 4.97 3.22
CA ARG A 211 -2.75 3.71 2.67
C ARG A 211 -1.24 3.63 2.86
N GLN A 212 -0.50 4.67 2.51
CA GLN A 212 0.95 4.71 2.67
C GLN A 212 1.39 4.48 4.13
N ASP A 213 0.76 5.16 5.09
CA ASP A 213 1.03 5.00 6.52
C ASP A 213 0.70 3.59 7.03
N VAL A 214 -0.45 3.03 6.61
CA VAL A 214 -0.87 1.68 6.99
C VAL A 214 0.09 0.63 6.45
N LEU A 215 0.47 0.71 5.17
CA LEU A 215 1.41 -0.22 4.57
C LEU A 215 2.81 -0.13 5.20
N GLU A 216 3.28 1.08 5.52
CA GLU A 216 4.53 1.28 6.26
C GLU A 216 4.50 0.57 7.61
N LYS A 217 3.46 0.81 8.42
CA LYS A 217 3.30 0.18 9.74
C LYS A 217 3.16 -1.33 9.66
N MET A 218 2.32 -1.84 8.73
CA MET A 218 2.18 -3.28 8.50
C MET A 218 3.54 -3.92 8.17
N SER A 219 4.31 -3.27 7.28
CA SER A 219 5.64 -3.72 6.90
C SER A 219 6.64 -3.68 8.06
N ALA A 220 6.60 -2.65 8.91
CA ALA A 220 7.43 -2.56 10.12
C ALA A 220 7.13 -3.71 11.09
N CYS A 221 5.88 -4.16 11.16
CA CYS A 221 5.42 -5.30 11.94
C CYS A 221 5.67 -6.66 11.28
N GLN A 222 6.36 -6.69 10.13
CA GLN A 222 6.63 -7.89 9.32
C GLN A 222 5.36 -8.58 8.79
N LEU A 223 4.25 -7.86 8.71
CA LEU A 223 3.01 -8.36 8.14
C LEU A 223 3.07 -8.25 6.61
N ALA A 224 2.40 -9.18 5.93
CA ALA A 224 2.22 -9.09 4.49
C ALA A 224 1.44 -7.84 4.13
N VAL A 225 2.00 -7.04 3.21
CA VAL A 225 1.36 -5.82 2.73
C VAL A 225 0.68 -6.09 1.39
N PRO A 226 -0.54 -5.57 1.16
CA PRO A 226 -1.13 -5.54 -0.18
C PRO A 226 -0.22 -4.78 -1.14
N ILE A 227 0.10 -5.40 -2.27
CA ILE A 227 0.85 -4.81 -3.37
C ILE A 227 -0.10 -4.53 -4.53
N ILE A 228 -0.98 -5.49 -4.85
CA ILE A 228 -2.10 -5.28 -5.76
C ILE A 228 -3.39 -5.44 -4.98
N LEU A 229 -4.25 -4.42 -5.04
CA LEU A 229 -5.63 -4.52 -4.61
C LEU A 229 -6.50 -4.95 -5.79
N GLN A 230 -7.32 -5.96 -5.56
CA GLN A 230 -8.35 -6.38 -6.49
C GLN A 230 -9.43 -5.28 -6.61
N GLY A 231 -9.89 -5.03 -7.84
CA GLY A 231 -10.97 -4.10 -8.14
C GLY A 231 -12.33 -4.55 -7.59
N VAL A 232 -13.13 -3.58 -7.14
CA VAL A 232 -14.46 -3.78 -6.54
C VAL A 232 -15.37 -2.60 -6.85
N LYS A 233 -16.68 -2.82 -7.03
CA LYS A 233 -17.69 -1.77 -7.29
C LYS A 233 -17.29 -0.77 -8.39
N GLY A 234 -16.77 -1.26 -9.50
CA GLY A 234 -16.35 -0.43 -10.64
C GLY A 234 -14.96 0.22 -10.50
N ILE A 235 -14.31 0.09 -9.34
CA ILE A 235 -12.89 0.41 -9.17
C ILE A 235 -12.07 -0.73 -9.78
N LYS A 236 -11.11 -0.40 -10.63
CA LYS A 236 -10.20 -1.37 -11.26
C LYS A 236 -9.15 -1.86 -10.26
N SER A 237 -8.50 -2.98 -10.58
CA SER A 237 -7.40 -3.46 -9.74
C SER A 237 -6.24 -2.47 -9.75
N THR A 238 -5.74 -2.13 -8.57
CA THR A 238 -4.79 -1.03 -8.35
C THR A 238 -3.43 -1.56 -7.92
N PHE A 239 -2.35 -1.04 -8.51
CA PHE A 239 -1.00 -1.29 -8.02
C PHE A 239 -0.63 -0.24 -6.98
N LEU A 240 -0.37 -0.66 -5.74
CA LEU A 240 -0.13 0.24 -4.62
C LEU A 240 1.31 0.80 -4.61
N THR A 241 1.92 1.07 -5.76
CA THR A 241 3.32 1.54 -5.87
C THR A 241 3.57 2.81 -5.08
N TRP A 242 2.66 3.78 -5.15
CA TRP A 242 2.74 5.01 -4.37
C TRP A 242 2.72 4.75 -2.86
N SER A 243 1.72 4.00 -2.42
CA SER A 243 1.56 3.61 -1.01
C SER A 243 2.76 2.78 -0.50
N LEU A 244 3.41 1.98 -1.34
CA LEU A 244 4.58 1.17 -0.98
C LEU A 244 5.90 1.97 -0.90
N ARG A 245 5.97 3.20 -1.44
CA ARG A 245 7.23 3.98 -1.49
C ARG A 245 7.83 4.26 -0.14
N ARG A 246 7.00 4.46 0.88
CA ARG A 246 7.47 4.77 2.23
C ARG A 246 8.05 3.55 2.96
N ILE A 247 7.87 2.35 2.41
CA ILE A 247 8.49 1.15 2.99
C ILE A 247 9.99 1.18 2.72
N VAL A 248 10.73 1.51 3.77
CA VAL A 248 12.18 1.43 3.83
C VAL A 248 12.59 0.15 4.55
N LYS A 249 13.55 -0.58 3.99
CA LYS A 249 14.13 -1.77 4.63
C LYS A 249 15.63 -1.63 4.77
N GLU A 250 16.13 -2.07 5.91
CA GLU A 250 17.55 -2.22 6.19
C GLU A 250 17.94 -3.70 6.05
N TRP A 251 19.03 -3.99 5.35
CA TRP A 251 19.62 -5.33 5.32
C TRP A 251 21.14 -5.28 5.17
N LYS A 252 21.82 -6.36 5.53
CA LYS A 252 23.28 -6.49 5.39
C LYS A 252 23.62 -7.38 4.22
N ARG A 253 24.34 -6.84 3.24
CA ARG A 253 24.98 -7.66 2.20
C ARG A 253 26.22 -8.34 2.77
N VAL A 254 26.57 -9.51 2.23
CA VAL A 254 27.76 -10.26 2.62
C VAL A 254 28.99 -9.37 2.47
N ASN A 255 29.65 -9.08 3.59
CA ASN A 255 30.88 -8.26 3.71
C ASN A 255 30.72 -6.73 3.53
N PHE A 256 29.50 -6.16 3.63
CA PHE A 256 29.28 -4.72 3.54
C PHE A 256 28.60 -4.12 4.79
N THR A 257 28.66 -2.79 4.90
CA THR A 257 27.84 -1.98 5.81
C THR A 257 26.35 -2.23 5.57
N ALA A 258 25.53 -2.04 6.61
CA ALA A 258 24.08 -2.09 6.45
C ALA A 258 23.63 -1.06 5.40
N MET A 259 22.69 -1.46 4.54
CA MET A 259 22.11 -0.61 3.51
C MET A 259 20.64 -0.42 3.84
N GLU A 260 20.19 0.83 3.74
CA GLU A 260 18.80 1.22 3.95
C GLU A 260 18.26 1.79 2.63
N HIS A 261 17.20 1.20 2.09
CA HIS A 261 16.61 1.62 0.83
C HIS A 261 15.09 1.43 0.80
N HIS A 262 14.43 2.26 0.00
CA HIS A 262 13.03 2.09 -0.37
C HIS A 262 12.84 0.84 -1.23
N ILE A 263 11.93 -0.05 -0.83
CA ILE A 263 11.76 -1.36 -1.51
C ILE A 263 11.27 -1.25 -2.95
N VAL A 264 10.61 -0.14 -3.30
CA VAL A 264 10.16 0.13 -4.68
C VAL A 264 11.28 0.58 -5.62
N THR A 265 12.41 1.06 -5.08
CA THR A 265 13.52 1.60 -5.89
C THR A 265 14.61 0.58 -6.18
N VAL A 266 14.64 -0.53 -5.43
CA VAL A 266 15.70 -1.53 -5.52
C VAL A 266 15.22 -2.71 -6.36
N PRO A 267 16.00 -3.19 -7.35
CA PRO A 267 15.71 -4.44 -8.02
C PRO A 267 15.89 -5.60 -7.03
N ILE A 268 14.78 -6.22 -6.64
CA ILE A 268 14.74 -7.33 -5.68
C ILE A 268 14.36 -8.60 -6.43
N PHE A 269 15.07 -9.70 -6.14
CA PHE A 269 14.68 -11.02 -6.66
C PHE A 269 13.33 -11.43 -6.07
N SER A 270 12.35 -11.73 -6.92
CA SER A 270 10.97 -11.98 -6.50
C SER A 270 10.56 -13.44 -6.73
N VAL A 271 9.97 -14.04 -5.70
CA VAL A 271 9.36 -15.38 -5.75
C VAL A 271 7.86 -15.22 -5.56
N SER A 272 7.07 -15.66 -6.52
CA SER A 272 5.62 -15.64 -6.44
C SER A 272 5.04 -17.01 -6.13
N PHE A 273 3.99 -17.01 -5.33
CA PHE A 273 3.24 -18.20 -4.94
C PHE A 273 1.78 -18.05 -5.38
N LEU A 274 1.30 -19.03 -6.15
CA LEU A 274 -0.07 -19.09 -6.62
C LEU A 274 -0.67 -20.46 -6.33
N ARG A 275 -2.00 -20.55 -6.21
CA ARG A 275 -2.73 -21.80 -6.01
C ARG A 275 -3.58 -22.07 -7.24
N ILE A 276 -3.63 -23.31 -7.70
CA ILE A 276 -4.49 -23.74 -8.81
C ILE A 276 -5.48 -24.78 -8.29
N GLY A 277 -6.77 -24.48 -8.35
CA GLY A 277 -7.81 -25.36 -7.82
C GLY A 277 -7.90 -25.34 -6.30
N GLU A 278 -8.94 -25.98 -5.76
CA GLU A 278 -9.17 -26.04 -4.31
C GLU A 278 -8.38 -27.19 -3.64
N ILE A 279 -7.60 -26.83 -2.62
CA ILE A 279 -6.92 -27.79 -1.74
C ILE A 279 -7.60 -27.70 -0.37
N LYS A 280 -8.28 -28.78 0.03
CA LYS A 280 -9.16 -28.77 1.22
C LYS A 280 -8.39 -28.72 2.53
N ASP A 281 -7.25 -29.38 2.60
CA ASP A 281 -6.58 -29.70 3.87
C ASP A 281 -5.40 -28.79 4.22
N PHE A 282 -5.05 -27.83 3.34
CA PHE A 282 -3.85 -27.02 3.54
C PHE A 282 -3.92 -25.62 2.91
N SER A 283 -3.60 -24.57 3.68
CA SER A 283 -3.48 -23.21 3.16
C SER A 283 -2.10 -22.91 2.57
N LYS A 284 -2.06 -22.41 1.32
CA LYS A 284 -0.83 -21.90 0.68
C LYS A 284 -0.02 -20.96 1.59
N SER A 285 -0.68 -20.01 2.24
CA SER A 285 -0.04 -19.06 3.18
C SER A 285 0.67 -19.77 4.34
N LYS A 286 0.13 -20.91 4.81
CA LYS A 286 0.74 -21.72 5.87
C LYS A 286 2.03 -22.41 5.42
N VAL A 287 2.11 -22.91 4.19
CA VAL A 287 3.38 -23.44 3.62
C VAL A 287 4.40 -22.31 3.52
N ILE A 288 3.97 -21.16 3.02
CA ILE A 288 4.86 -20.00 2.84
C ILE A 288 5.41 -19.55 4.21
N ASN A 289 4.56 -19.44 5.23
CA ASN A 289 5.01 -19.10 6.59
C ASN A 289 5.97 -20.15 7.16
N TYR A 290 5.70 -21.44 6.95
CA TYR A 290 6.59 -22.52 7.37
C TYR A 290 7.95 -22.48 6.65
N LEU A 291 7.99 -22.04 5.39
CA LEU A 291 9.21 -21.87 4.62
C LEU A 291 10.03 -20.65 5.09
N ILE A 292 9.38 -19.49 5.27
CA ILE A 292 10.05 -18.22 5.59
C ILE A 292 10.43 -18.11 7.06
N GLY A 293 9.57 -18.57 7.96
CA GLY A 293 9.76 -18.50 9.41
C GLY A 293 11.16 -18.91 9.86
N PRO A 294 11.61 -20.14 9.56
CA PRO A 294 12.96 -20.61 9.87
C PRO A 294 14.07 -19.75 9.26
N LEU A 295 13.89 -19.27 8.03
CA LEU A 295 14.91 -18.50 7.31
C LEU A 295 15.17 -17.15 7.96
N GLN A 296 14.13 -16.54 8.51
CA GLN A 296 14.23 -15.27 9.26
C GLN A 296 14.44 -15.47 10.78
N GLY A 297 14.69 -16.70 11.24
CA GLY A 297 14.93 -16.99 12.66
C GLY A 297 13.67 -17.01 13.55
N HIS A 298 12.49 -17.10 12.94
CA HIS A 298 11.19 -16.99 13.61
C HIS A 298 10.24 -18.11 13.20
N HIS A 299 10.39 -19.30 13.79
CA HIS A 299 9.59 -20.49 13.48
C HIS A 299 8.10 -20.40 13.80
N LYS A 300 7.69 -19.44 14.65
CA LYS A 300 6.31 -19.28 15.12
C LYS A 300 5.59 -18.10 14.47
N PHE A 301 6.25 -17.36 13.59
CA PHE A 301 5.68 -16.15 13.02
C PHE A 301 4.92 -16.45 11.72
N SER A 302 3.67 -16.00 11.64
CA SER A 302 2.89 -16.03 10.40
C SER A 302 2.99 -14.68 9.69
N TYR A 303 3.76 -14.61 8.59
CA TYR A 303 3.91 -13.39 7.80
C TYR A 303 2.64 -13.09 6.98
N PHE A 304 2.06 -14.14 6.40
CA PHE A 304 0.79 -14.09 5.68
C PHE A 304 -0.31 -14.67 6.55
N LEU A 305 -1.45 -13.99 6.67
CA LEU A 305 -2.63 -14.56 7.34
C LEU A 305 -3.09 -15.82 6.59
N SER A 306 -3.13 -16.97 7.27
CA SER A 306 -3.56 -18.25 6.71
C SER A 306 -5.06 -18.48 6.91
N LYS A 307 -5.63 -19.47 6.21
CA LYS A 307 -7.05 -19.83 6.36
C LYS A 307 -7.35 -20.36 7.76
N GLU A 308 -6.37 -21.03 8.34
CA GLU A 308 -6.43 -21.64 9.68
C GLU A 308 -6.36 -20.60 10.80
N ASP A 309 -5.85 -19.40 10.50
CA ASP A 309 -5.77 -18.30 11.47
C ASP A 309 -7.09 -17.50 11.56
N GLU A 310 -8.01 -17.71 10.62
CA GLU A 310 -9.26 -16.96 10.51
C GLU A 310 -10.49 -17.75 10.98
N THR A 311 -11.46 -17.03 11.52
CA THR A 311 -12.76 -17.60 11.90
C THR A 311 -13.74 -17.69 10.72
N CYS A 312 -13.53 -16.89 9.68
CA CYS A 312 -14.39 -16.78 8.51
C CYS A 312 -13.54 -16.79 7.23
N SER A 313 -14.04 -17.41 6.17
CA SER A 313 -13.38 -17.40 4.86
C SER A 313 -13.50 -16.03 4.20
N SER A 314 -12.37 -15.50 3.72
CA SER A 314 -12.33 -14.34 2.81
C SER A 314 -13.20 -14.54 1.58
N ARG A 315 -13.86 -13.47 1.14
CA ARG A 315 -14.69 -13.41 -0.07
C ARG A 315 -14.24 -12.34 -1.04
N PHE A 316 -13.78 -11.18 -0.55
CA PHE A 316 -13.49 -10.01 -1.38
C PHE A 316 -12.00 -9.81 -1.61
N SER A 317 -11.15 -10.22 -0.67
CA SER A 317 -9.69 -10.03 -0.78
C SER A 317 -9.01 -11.05 -1.69
N ASP A 318 -9.73 -12.05 -2.20
CA ASP A 318 -9.21 -13.00 -3.19
C ASP A 318 -8.88 -12.25 -4.49
N GLY A 319 -7.78 -12.62 -5.16
CA GLY A 319 -7.23 -11.89 -6.30
C GLY A 319 -6.22 -10.80 -5.95
N CYS A 320 -6.18 -10.36 -4.69
CA CYS A 320 -5.12 -9.46 -4.22
C CYS A 320 -3.76 -10.15 -4.25
N VAL A 321 -2.71 -9.38 -4.53
CA VAL A 321 -1.32 -9.84 -4.39
C VAL A 321 -0.73 -9.15 -3.18
N GLU A 322 -0.35 -9.92 -2.17
CA GLU A 322 0.37 -9.42 -1.01
C GLU A 322 1.86 -9.76 -1.11
N GLY A 323 2.71 -9.03 -0.41
CA GLY A 323 4.12 -9.38 -0.34
C GLY A 323 4.81 -9.09 0.99
N VAL A 324 5.92 -9.79 1.17
CA VAL A 324 6.81 -9.75 2.33
C VAL A 324 8.24 -9.82 1.83
N TRP A 325 9.17 -9.20 2.56
CA TRP A 325 10.59 -9.21 2.21
C TRP A 325 11.38 -10.09 3.17
N TYR A 326 12.18 -11.00 2.62
CA TYR A 326 13.26 -11.67 3.34
C TYR A 326 14.47 -10.75 3.39
N LEU A 327 14.93 -10.43 4.60
CA LEU A 327 16.05 -9.53 4.85
C LEU A 327 17.21 -10.31 5.49
N PRO A 328 18.36 -10.45 4.80
CA PRO A 328 19.53 -11.09 5.41
C PRO A 328 20.09 -10.20 6.53
N THR A 329 20.31 -10.77 7.71
CA THR A 329 20.86 -10.08 8.89
C THR A 329 22.35 -10.33 9.07
N ASN A 330 22.89 -11.36 8.40
CA ASN A 330 24.27 -11.85 8.49
C ASN A 330 24.79 -11.96 9.93
N SER A 331 23.90 -12.23 10.90
CA SER A 331 24.23 -12.15 12.32
C SER A 331 25.27 -13.20 12.74
N ASN A 332 25.27 -14.39 12.12
CA ASN A 332 26.15 -15.50 12.50
C ASN A 332 26.73 -16.29 11.29
N GLY A 333 26.61 -15.81 10.04
CA GLY A 333 27.09 -16.52 8.85
C GLY A 333 26.36 -17.83 8.48
N SER A 334 25.32 -18.20 9.25
CA SER A 334 24.51 -19.41 9.06
C SER A 334 23.32 -19.23 8.11
N GLU A 335 23.11 -18.03 7.57
CA GLU A 335 21.99 -17.72 6.70
C GLU A 335 22.16 -18.40 5.33
N LYS A 336 21.16 -19.20 4.94
CA LYS A 336 21.16 -19.90 3.65
C LYS A 336 21.00 -18.93 2.47
N LEU A 337 20.28 -17.84 2.69
CA LEU A 337 19.98 -16.83 1.68
C LEU A 337 20.70 -15.53 2.02
N LYS A 338 21.55 -15.10 1.09
CA LYS A 338 22.47 -13.96 1.25
C LYS A 338 21.98 -12.66 0.61
N TRP A 339 20.82 -12.71 -0.04
CA TRP A 339 20.24 -11.62 -0.81
C TRP A 339 18.84 -11.32 -0.29
N ILE A 340 18.40 -10.06 -0.44
CA ILE A 340 17.01 -9.68 -0.22
C ILE A 340 16.13 -10.40 -1.24
N ILE A 341 15.00 -10.95 -0.79
CA ILE A 341 14.02 -11.62 -1.64
C ILE A 341 12.64 -11.05 -1.35
N SER A 342 11.91 -10.71 -2.41
CA SER A 342 10.49 -10.35 -2.33
C SER A 342 9.67 -11.61 -2.50
N ILE A 343 8.76 -11.87 -1.57
CA ILE A 343 7.88 -13.02 -1.60
C ILE A 343 6.48 -12.52 -1.84
N LEU A 344 5.90 -12.91 -2.99
CA LEU A 344 4.60 -12.45 -3.45
C LEU A 344 3.60 -13.61 -3.32
N ASN A 345 2.42 -13.31 -2.81
CA ASN A 345 1.37 -14.28 -2.52
C ASN A 345 0.06 -13.84 -3.18
N LEU A 346 -0.34 -14.50 -4.27
CA LEU A 346 -1.65 -14.27 -4.90
C LEU A 346 -2.76 -14.92 -4.06
N ARG A 347 -3.69 -14.14 -3.53
CA ARG A 347 -4.83 -14.65 -2.75
C ARG A 347 -5.87 -15.31 -3.67
N GLY A 348 -6.60 -16.28 -3.14
CA GLY A 348 -7.61 -17.04 -3.90
C GLY A 348 -7.04 -18.13 -4.81
N ASP A 349 -7.84 -18.52 -5.81
CA ASP A 349 -7.48 -19.47 -6.87
C ASP A 349 -7.01 -18.69 -8.10
N ALA A 350 -5.82 -19.00 -8.60
CA ALA A 350 -5.22 -18.32 -9.75
C ALA A 350 -6.09 -18.43 -11.01
N THR A 351 -6.91 -19.47 -11.13
CA THR A 351 -7.82 -19.65 -12.26
C THR A 351 -8.95 -18.62 -12.29
N GLY A 352 -9.33 -18.07 -11.14
CA GLY A 352 -10.36 -17.02 -11.02
C GLY A 352 -9.85 -15.60 -11.26
N PHE A 353 -8.54 -15.37 -11.14
CA PHE A 353 -7.91 -14.04 -11.25
C PHE A 353 -6.83 -14.05 -12.32
N THR A 354 -7.27 -14.14 -13.58
CA THR A 354 -6.39 -14.39 -14.71
C THR A 354 -5.38 -13.25 -14.92
N ALA A 355 -5.81 -12.02 -14.66
CA ALA A 355 -5.01 -10.84 -14.92
C ALA A 355 -3.93 -10.66 -13.83
N ALA A 356 -4.31 -10.78 -12.56
CA ALA A 356 -3.37 -10.82 -11.44
C ALA A 356 -2.37 -11.98 -11.58
N THR A 357 -2.83 -13.15 -12.02
CA THR A 357 -1.98 -14.32 -12.30
C THR A 357 -0.97 -14.05 -13.43
N LYS A 358 -1.42 -13.48 -14.55
CA LYS A 358 -0.52 -13.13 -15.66
C LYS A 358 0.56 -12.16 -15.23
N PHE A 359 0.21 -11.18 -14.40
CA PHE A 359 1.18 -10.23 -13.88
C PHE A 359 2.19 -10.89 -12.96
N ILE A 360 1.73 -11.62 -11.94
CA ILE A 360 2.64 -12.20 -10.95
C ILE A 360 3.59 -13.23 -11.58
N CYS A 361 3.14 -13.94 -12.63
CA CYS A 361 3.97 -14.86 -13.40
C CYS A 361 5.01 -14.14 -14.30
N LYS A 362 4.70 -12.93 -14.77
CA LYS A 362 5.61 -12.14 -15.61
C LYS A 362 6.58 -11.28 -14.79
N SER A 363 6.13 -10.76 -13.65
CA SER A 363 6.90 -9.87 -12.79
C SER A 363 7.82 -10.63 -11.84
N ALA A 364 7.50 -11.88 -11.50
CA ALA A 364 8.32 -12.69 -10.61
C ALA A 364 9.49 -13.35 -11.34
N ASN A 365 10.63 -13.45 -10.67
CA ASN A 365 11.77 -14.23 -11.20
C ASN A 365 11.51 -15.74 -11.11
N LEU A 366 10.74 -16.18 -10.11
CA LEU A 366 10.38 -17.56 -9.89
C LEU A 366 8.92 -17.65 -9.46
N THR A 367 8.12 -18.49 -10.13
CA THR A 367 6.73 -18.75 -9.76
C THR A 367 6.58 -20.18 -9.27
N MET A 368 6.00 -20.35 -8.09
CA MET A 368 5.73 -21.65 -7.47
C MET A 368 4.22 -21.87 -7.35
N PRO A 369 3.64 -22.84 -8.09
CA PRO A 369 2.29 -23.31 -7.81
C PRO A 369 2.30 -24.16 -6.54
N LEU A 370 1.41 -23.84 -5.58
CA LEU A 370 1.25 -24.53 -4.30
C LEU A 370 -0.18 -25.00 -4.08
#